data_AF-A0AAJ6HE04-F1
#
_entry.id   AF-A0AAJ6HE04-F1
#
_cell.length_a   1.000
_cell.length_b   1.000
_cell.length_c   1.000
_cell.angle_alpha   90.00
_cell.angle_beta   90.00
_cell.angle_gamma   90.00
#
_symmetry.space_group_name_H-M   'P 1'
#
loop_
_entity.id
_entity.type
_entity.pdbx_description
1 polymer ?
#
loop_
_entity_poly.entity_id
_entity_poly.type
_entity_poly.pdbx_seq_one_letter_code
_entity_poly.pdbx_strand_id
1 'polypeptide(L)'
;MNYNWQRERDRRQAIRELADLLPGDQGARAILERLDDIERLDHKHPISVCLLTLEQLSELPKEPHKIGCWIIRDADIPEPWRTRFGVALGPSARVSEGFYFHDWIDFLQAWERDLEYVEQHRRELDDD
;
A
#
# COMPACT_ATOMS: atom_id res chain seq x y z
N MET A 1 -2.44 -2.38 20.61
CA MET A 1 -2.92 -1.91 19.29
C MET A 1 -1.76 -2.03 18.33
N ASN A 2 -1.92 -2.68 17.17
CA ASN A 2 -0.82 -2.80 16.21
C ASN A 2 -0.66 -1.47 15.49
N TYR A 3 0.32 -0.67 15.91
CA TYR A 3 0.56 0.68 15.38
C TYR A 3 0.84 0.67 13.87
N ASN A 4 1.43 -0.41 13.33
CA ASN A 4 1.66 -0.56 11.89
C ASN A 4 0.33 -0.65 11.15
N TRP A 5 -0.55 -1.54 11.64
CA TRP A 5 -1.86 -1.76 11.03
C TRP A 5 -2.73 -0.50 11.01
N GLN A 6 -2.76 0.24 12.12
CA GLN A 6 -3.53 1.49 12.18
C GLN A 6 -2.98 2.52 11.18
N ARG A 7 -1.66 2.69 11.13
CA ARG A 7 -1.01 3.64 10.22
C ARG A 7 -1.28 3.31 8.75
N GLU A 8 -1.14 2.04 8.36
CA GLU A 8 -1.39 1.61 6.99
C GLU A 8 -2.88 1.62 6.62
N ARG A 9 -3.77 1.40 7.60
CA ARG A 9 -5.22 1.62 7.41
C ARG A 9 -5.54 3.08 7.13
N ASP A 10 -5.00 4.01 7.92
CA ASP A 10 -5.25 5.45 7.74
C ASP A 10 -4.68 5.95 6.41
N ARG A 11 -3.52 5.42 6.00
CA ARG A 11 -2.93 5.63 4.67
C ARG A 11 -3.85 5.14 3.56
N ARG A 12 -4.30 3.88 3.62
CA ARG A 12 -5.18 3.32 2.58
C ARG A 12 -6.49 4.08 2.48
N GLN A 13 -7.06 4.49 3.60
CA GLN A 13 -8.27 5.30 3.64
C GLN A 13 -8.04 6.67 2.96
N ALA A 14 -6.91 7.32 3.21
CA ALA A 14 -6.59 8.62 2.60
C ALA A 14 -6.43 8.50 1.09
N ILE A 15 -5.72 7.48 0.62
CA ILE A 15 -5.56 7.20 -0.81
C ILE A 15 -6.91 6.96 -1.49
N ARG A 16 -7.82 6.21 -0.84
CA ARG A 16 -9.17 5.97 -1.38
C ARG A 16 -10.00 7.26 -1.45
N GLU A 17 -9.99 8.06 -0.39
CA GLU A 17 -10.69 9.34 -0.37
C GLU A 17 -10.15 10.30 -1.44
N LEU A 18 -8.84 10.27 -1.69
CA LEU A 18 -8.21 11.06 -2.74
C LEU A 18 -8.62 10.57 -4.14
N ALA A 19 -8.72 9.26 -4.35
CA ALA A 19 -9.13 8.66 -5.62
C ALA A 19 -10.56 9.04 -6.04
N ASP A 20 -11.41 9.46 -5.09
CA ASP A 20 -12.76 9.95 -5.36
C ASP A 20 -12.79 11.43 -5.83
N LEU A 21 -11.66 12.14 -5.76
CA LEU A 21 -11.53 13.54 -6.17
C LEU A 21 -10.77 13.66 -7.49
N LEU A 22 -10.99 14.77 -8.20
CA LEU A 22 -10.21 15.12 -9.40
C LEU A 22 -8.94 15.89 -9.00
N PRO A 23 -7.83 15.74 -9.75
CA PRO A 23 -6.65 16.59 -9.55
C PRO A 23 -7.03 18.08 -9.68
N GLY A 24 -6.49 18.92 -8.80
CA GLY A 24 -6.85 20.33 -8.65
C GLY A 24 -8.07 20.61 -7.76
N ASP A 25 -8.78 19.58 -7.28
CA ASP A 25 -9.85 19.78 -6.28
C ASP A 25 -9.26 20.26 -4.95
N GLN A 26 -9.69 21.45 -4.49
CA GLN A 26 -9.23 22.05 -3.23
C GLN A 26 -9.55 21.17 -2.00
N GLY A 27 -10.56 20.30 -2.09
CA GLY A 27 -10.88 19.29 -1.08
C GLY A 27 -9.78 18.25 -0.88
N ALA A 28 -8.89 18.06 -1.86
CA ALA A 28 -7.77 17.14 -1.76
C ALA A 28 -6.67 17.62 -0.79
N ARG A 29 -6.56 18.94 -0.52
CA ARG A 29 -5.48 19.51 0.32
C ARG A 29 -5.45 18.88 1.71
N ALA A 30 -6.59 18.76 2.38
CA ALA A 30 -6.66 18.15 3.72
C ALA A 30 -6.32 16.65 3.72
N ILE A 31 -6.59 15.95 2.61
CA ILE A 31 -6.26 14.52 2.46
C ILE A 31 -4.76 14.36 2.22
N LEU A 32 -4.15 15.21 1.38
CA LEU A 32 -2.71 15.26 1.13
C LEU A 32 -1.93 15.59 2.41
N GLU A 33 -2.37 16.59 3.19
CA GLU A 33 -1.76 16.92 4.49
C GLU A 33 -1.76 15.70 5.43
N ARG A 34 -2.86 14.92 5.44
CA ARG A 34 -2.92 13.67 6.22
C ARG A 34 -1.93 12.63 5.72
N LEU A 35 -1.75 12.49 4.40
CA LEU A 35 -0.74 11.59 3.82
C LEU A 35 0.69 12.02 4.20
N ASP A 36 0.98 13.32 4.11
CA ASP A 36 2.28 13.90 4.46
C ASP A 36 2.60 13.70 5.95
N ASP A 37 1.60 13.83 6.83
CA ASP A 37 1.75 13.55 8.25
C ASP A 37 2.12 12.08 8.51
N ILE A 38 1.50 11.14 7.79
CA ILE A 38 1.83 9.71 7.90
C ILE A 38 3.27 9.47 7.40
N GLU A 39 3.66 10.03 6.25
CA GLU A 39 5.03 9.93 5.73
C GLU A 39 6.07 10.51 6.70
N ARG A 40 5.76 11.65 7.33
CA ARG A 40 6.62 12.26 8.35
C ARG A 40 6.74 11.38 9.59
N LEU A 41 5.66 10.71 9.99
CA LEU A 41 5.68 9.74 11.09
C LEU A 41 6.47 8.48 10.74
N ASP A 42 6.42 8.00 9.50
CA ASP A 42 7.26 6.90 9.03
C ASP A 42 8.75 7.25 9.10
N HIS A 43 9.11 8.49 8.78
CA HIS A 43 10.48 8.96 8.87
C HIS A 43 10.95 9.15 10.33
N LYS A 44 10.13 9.79 11.18
CA LYS A 44 10.51 10.10 12.58
C LYS A 44 10.41 8.90 13.51
N HIS A 45 9.44 8.03 13.28
CA HIS A 45 9.11 6.87 14.11
C HIS A 45 8.83 5.66 13.21
N PRO A 46 9.88 5.10 12.57
CA PRO A 46 9.74 3.96 11.69
C PRO A 46 9.23 2.75 12.48
N ILE A 47 8.08 2.22 12.07
CA ILE A 47 7.54 0.97 12.63
C ILE A 47 8.17 -0.23 11.94
N SER A 48 8.50 -0.09 10.65
CA SER A 48 9.20 -1.07 9.84
C SER A 48 9.89 -0.36 8.67
N VAL A 49 11.02 -0.92 8.21
CA VAL A 49 11.77 -0.40 7.06
C VAL A 49 11.85 -1.49 6.01
N CYS A 50 11.43 -1.17 4.80
CA CYS A 50 11.66 -1.98 3.60
C CYS A 50 12.40 -1.11 2.59
N LEU A 51 13.54 -1.60 2.09
CA LEU A 51 14.34 -0.93 1.06
C LEU A 51 14.09 -1.52 -0.35
N LEU A 52 13.17 -2.48 -0.47
CA LEU A 52 12.83 -3.08 -1.75
C LEU A 52 11.99 -2.12 -2.60
N THR A 53 12.29 -2.05 -3.88
CA THR A 53 11.46 -1.38 -4.90
C THR A 53 10.20 -2.20 -5.19
N LEU A 54 9.21 -1.58 -5.85
CA LEU A 54 8.02 -2.31 -6.34
C LEU A 54 8.38 -3.47 -7.26
N GLU A 55 9.39 -3.28 -8.12
CA GLU A 55 9.92 -4.33 -8.99
C GLU A 55 10.47 -5.51 -8.17
N GLN A 56 11.33 -5.25 -7.19
CA GLN A 56 11.88 -6.29 -6.31
C GLN A 56 10.80 -7.00 -5.48
N LEU A 57 9.76 -6.27 -5.09
CA LEU A 57 8.59 -6.84 -4.40
C LEU A 57 7.76 -7.75 -5.33
N SER A 58 7.71 -7.45 -6.63
CA SER A 58 7.03 -8.30 -7.61
C SER A 58 7.77 -9.62 -7.87
N GLU A 59 9.07 -9.65 -7.55
CA GLU A 59 9.96 -10.80 -7.73
C GLU A 59 10.06 -11.70 -6.49
N LEU A 60 9.29 -11.44 -5.43
CA LEU A 60 9.29 -12.27 -4.23
C LEU A 60 9.05 -13.75 -4.56
N PRO A 61 9.68 -14.67 -3.80
CA PRO A 61 9.57 -16.10 -4.06
C PRO A 61 8.12 -16.55 -3.97
N LYS A 62 7.70 -17.29 -4.99
CA LYS A 62 6.37 -17.93 -5.06
C LYS A 62 6.50 -19.43 -5.15
N GLU A 63 5.51 -20.13 -4.61
CA GLU A 63 5.44 -21.59 -4.66
C GLU A 63 4.02 -22.09 -4.99
N PRO A 64 3.90 -23.27 -5.63
CA PRO A 64 2.61 -23.87 -5.88
C PRO A 64 2.00 -24.38 -4.56
N HIS A 65 0.74 -24.06 -4.33
CA HIS A 65 -0.03 -24.52 -3.18
C HIS A 65 -0.98 -25.67 -3.56
N LYS A 66 -1.29 -26.55 -2.60
CA LYS A 66 -2.12 -27.77 -2.78
C LYS A 66 -3.51 -27.53 -3.36
N ILE A 67 -4.02 -26.30 -3.31
CA ILE A 67 -5.33 -25.93 -3.86
C ILE A 67 -5.28 -25.46 -5.33
N GLY A 68 -4.12 -25.58 -5.99
CA GLY A 68 -3.96 -25.25 -7.40
C GLY A 68 -3.65 -23.79 -7.70
N CYS A 69 -3.16 -23.02 -6.73
CA CYS A 69 -2.76 -21.62 -6.90
C CYS A 69 -1.29 -21.41 -6.55
N TRP A 70 -0.74 -20.24 -6.87
CA TRP A 70 0.58 -19.80 -6.41
C TRP A 70 0.44 -18.86 -5.22
N ILE A 71 1.30 -19.01 -4.22
CA ILE A 71 1.33 -18.15 -3.04
C ILE A 71 2.72 -17.57 -2.80
N ILE A 72 2.77 -16.43 -2.09
CA ILE A 72 3.98 -15.90 -1.44
C ILE A 72 3.82 -16.13 0.05
N ARG A 73 4.85 -16.65 0.74
CA ARG A 73 4.77 -16.90 2.19
C ARG A 73 4.77 -15.58 2.97
N ASP A 74 4.05 -15.55 4.08
CA ASP A 74 4.06 -14.39 4.99
C ASP A 74 5.47 -14.02 5.50
N ALA A 75 6.39 -14.98 5.55
CA ALA A 75 7.77 -14.77 6.01
C ALA A 75 8.65 -14.08 4.95
N ASP A 76 8.27 -14.19 3.66
CA ASP A 76 9.03 -13.64 2.54
C ASP A 76 8.61 -12.21 2.22
N ILE A 77 7.49 -11.73 2.78
CA ILE A 77 6.99 -10.38 2.54
C ILE A 77 7.48 -9.45 3.66
N PRO A 78 8.34 -8.46 3.35
CA PRO A 78 8.82 -7.51 4.35
C PRO A 78 7.71 -6.58 4.82
N GLU A 79 7.79 -6.13 6.06
CA GLU A 79 7.00 -4.99 6.53
C GLU A 79 7.58 -3.68 5.98
N PRO A 80 6.76 -2.68 5.62
CA PRO A 80 5.31 -2.57 5.88
C PRO A 80 4.41 -3.25 4.82
N TRP A 81 4.98 -3.83 3.77
CA TRP A 81 4.21 -4.30 2.62
C TRP A 81 3.23 -5.43 2.93
N ARG A 82 3.61 -6.33 3.84
CA ARG A 82 2.69 -7.36 4.34
C ARG A 82 1.45 -6.75 4.99
N THR A 83 1.66 -5.75 5.85
CA THR A 83 0.55 -5.01 6.48
C THR A 83 -0.28 -4.24 5.45
N ARG A 84 0.36 -3.53 4.52
CA ARG A 84 -0.33 -2.79 3.44
C ARG A 84 -1.25 -3.69 2.62
N PHE A 85 -0.74 -4.85 2.23
CA PHE A 85 -1.51 -5.83 1.47
C PHE A 85 -2.70 -6.35 2.27
N GLY A 86 -2.46 -6.76 3.53
CA GLY A 86 -3.52 -7.25 4.41
C GLY A 86 -4.61 -6.22 4.69
N VAL A 87 -4.25 -4.93 4.82
CA VAL A 87 -5.19 -3.82 4.96
C VAL A 87 -6.01 -3.61 3.67
N ALA A 88 -5.39 -3.72 2.50
CA ALA A 88 -6.02 -3.43 1.23
C ALA A 88 -7.06 -4.49 0.81
N LEU A 89 -6.70 -5.78 0.94
CA LEU A 89 -7.50 -6.89 0.41
C LEU A 89 -8.20 -7.73 1.48
N GLY A 90 -7.81 -7.59 2.75
CA GLY A 90 -8.43 -8.33 3.84
C GLY A 90 -8.14 -9.85 3.81
N PRO A 91 -8.92 -10.66 4.54
CA PRO A 91 -8.64 -12.09 4.72
C PRO A 91 -8.97 -12.97 3.51
N SER A 92 -9.65 -12.45 2.48
CA SER A 92 -10.07 -13.23 1.31
C SER A 92 -8.95 -13.51 0.32
N ALA A 93 -7.90 -12.68 0.29
CA ALA A 93 -6.78 -12.81 -0.66
C ALA A 93 -5.66 -13.75 -0.15
N ARG A 94 -5.98 -14.69 0.75
CA ARG A 94 -4.96 -15.53 1.40
C ARG A 94 -5.42 -16.91 1.80
N VAL A 95 -4.43 -17.78 1.94
CA VAL A 95 -4.50 -19.01 2.73
C VAL A 95 -3.82 -18.79 4.10
N SER A 96 -3.80 -19.81 4.96
CA SER A 96 -3.09 -19.74 6.24
C SER A 96 -1.60 -19.43 6.06
N GLU A 97 -1.00 -19.99 5.01
CA GLU A 97 0.42 -20.00 4.71
C GLU A 97 0.97 -18.69 4.10
N GLY A 98 0.10 -17.86 3.51
CA GLY A 98 0.52 -16.70 2.75
C GLY A 98 -0.56 -16.15 1.80
N PHE A 99 -0.19 -15.15 1.01
CA PHE A 99 -1.09 -14.46 0.09
C PHE A 99 -1.05 -15.06 -1.30
N TYR A 100 -2.16 -14.92 -2.04
CA TYR A 100 -2.18 -15.32 -3.44
C TYR A 100 -1.25 -14.44 -4.29
N PHE A 101 -0.42 -15.07 -5.11
CA PHE A 101 0.58 -14.37 -5.90
C PHE A 101 -0.05 -13.41 -6.92
N HIS A 102 -1.18 -13.76 -7.53
CA HIS A 102 -1.86 -12.89 -8.50
C HIS A 102 -2.39 -11.62 -7.82
N ASP A 103 -3.08 -11.76 -6.69
CA ASP A 103 -3.57 -10.62 -5.91
C ASP A 103 -2.42 -9.71 -5.45
N TRP A 104 -1.27 -10.30 -5.10
CA TRP A 104 -0.04 -9.56 -4.79
C TRP A 104 0.43 -8.66 -5.93
N ILE A 105 0.52 -9.20 -7.15
CA ILE A 105 0.92 -8.43 -8.32
C ILE A 105 -0.10 -7.33 -8.64
N ASP A 106 -1.38 -7.66 -8.62
CA ASP A 106 -2.46 -6.70 -8.90
C ASP A 106 -2.45 -5.54 -7.88
N PHE A 107 -2.20 -5.86 -6.61
CA PHE A 107 -2.02 -4.87 -5.56
C PHE A 107 -0.83 -3.94 -5.82
N LEU A 108 0.35 -4.48 -6.17
CA LEU A 108 1.53 -3.64 -6.42
C LEU A 108 1.32 -2.68 -7.59
N GLN A 109 0.68 -3.16 -8.67
CA GLN A 109 0.34 -2.32 -9.81
C GLN A 109 -0.71 -1.26 -9.45
N ALA A 110 -1.71 -1.60 -8.65
CA ALA A 110 -2.68 -0.63 -8.16
C ALA A 110 -2.03 0.41 -7.24
N TRP A 111 -1.12 -0.01 -6.38
CA TRP A 111 -0.37 0.86 -5.49
C TRP A 111 0.47 1.88 -6.27
N GLU A 112 1.16 1.45 -7.33
CA GLU A 112 1.93 2.35 -8.19
C GLU A 112 1.05 3.44 -8.80
N ARG A 113 -0.09 3.07 -9.38
CA ARG A 113 -1.06 4.01 -9.93
C ARG A 113 -1.63 4.96 -8.87
N ASP A 114 -1.95 4.43 -7.68
CA ASP A 114 -2.43 5.23 -6.57
C ASP A 114 -1.38 6.30 -6.17
N LEU A 115 -0.08 5.97 -6.16
CA LEU A 115 0.99 6.93 -5.89
C LEU A 115 1.15 7.96 -7.00
N GLU A 116 1.08 7.56 -8.27
CA GLU A 116 1.11 8.50 -9.40
C GLU A 116 -0.04 9.51 -9.31
N TYR A 117 -1.22 9.04 -8.90
CA TYR A 117 -2.40 9.89 -8.72
C TYR A 117 -2.23 10.88 -7.56
N VAL A 118 -1.66 10.44 -6.43
CA VAL A 118 -1.29 11.33 -5.32
C VAL A 118 -0.35 12.45 -5.79
N GLU A 119 0.69 12.10 -6.56
CA GLU A 119 1.63 13.09 -7.11
C GLU A 119 0.97 14.06 -8.09
N GLN A 120 -0.01 13.59 -8.88
CA GLN A 120 -0.76 14.46 -9.77
C GLN A 120 -1.59 15.48 -8.98
N HIS A 121 -2.27 15.07 -7.92
CA HIS A 121 -2.99 15.99 -7.03
C HIS A 121 -2.08 17.04 -6.39
N ARG A 122 -0.87 16.64 -5.96
CA ARG A 122 0.13 17.55 -5.39
C ARG A 122 0.52 18.64 -6.39
N ARG A 123 0.86 18.26 -7.63
CA ARG A 123 1.26 19.20 -8.69
C ARG A 123 0.17 20.21 -9.03
N GLU A 124 -1.05 19.75 -9.27
CA GLU A 124 -2.16 20.62 -9.69
C GLU A 124 -2.60 21.59 -8.57
N LEU A 125 -2.34 21.28 -7.30
CA LEU A 125 -2.66 22.17 -6.17
C LEU A 125 -1.51 23.12 -5.79
N ASP A 126 -0.27 22.82 -6.21
CA ASP A 126 0.89 23.70 -6.02
C ASP A 126 0.97 24.77 -7.14
N ASP A 127 0.33 24.53 -8.28
CA ASP A 127 0.25 25.44 -9.42
C ASP A 127 -0.88 26.50 -9.30
N ASP A 128 -1.70 26.44 -8.25
CA ASP A 128 -2.87 27.31 -7.94
C ASP A 128 -2.56 28.41 -6.90
#